data_AF-A0A518H0C5-F1
#
_entry.id   AF-A0A518H0C5-F1
#
_cell.length_a   1.000
_cell.length_b   1.000
_cell.length_c   1.000
_cell.angle_alpha   90.00
_cell.angle_beta   90.00
_cell.angle_gamma   90.00
#
_symmetry.space_group_name_H-M   'P 1'
#
loop_
_entity.id
_entity.type
_entity.pdbx_description
1 polymer ?
#
loop_
_entity_poly.entity_id
_entity_poly.type
_entity_poly.pdbx_seq_one_letter_code
_entity_poly.pdbx_strand_id
1 'polypeptide(L)'
;MGIDPGPGRPTSPTTSIVEPRSAIEGLEWPAVPDPTASRVLALAFQLEHSQWWPPGTLLDHQLRQAGRVVEHARRTSRFYAGRFDGLDLGPGPPSLDQFRSLPTLDRETVQREGPALRSTSRPRSHGEILTMHTSGSTGRPTEVQATGLSCLFLMAHTLRDHLWGRRAFSGSMVLMQSASGRSAEGRFPGWFRGIATGPARVVDVTRPVGELLDLLIEEDPDYLQVHPSTLGALLDRSLRAGVAPGRLKQVKCFGEVLGPTTRERCRVQWGAEVRDCYASEECGPIALQCPESGDLHIQAESTLVEVLDDRGEPCGPGEVGQVHVTPLHNFAMPLIRYGLGDYAEVGAPCPCGRGLPTLRRVVGRVRHLVRLPRGDRIHPEFDEEALRAIADIRQYQLTQVEPERIDVSLVVEGGPLDDDRERLLCDHFDSAFRHRFRYRVRYLDEIPRTPRGKFEVFRCEVDDPRP
;
A
#
# COMPACT_ATOMS: atom_id res chain seq x y z
N MET A 1 -39.48 -8.21 -3.95
CA MET A 1 -39.13 -8.31 -2.51
C MET A 1 -38.33 -7.08 -2.18
N GLY A 2 -38.91 -6.19 -1.38
CA GLY A 2 -38.35 -4.88 -1.06
C GLY A 2 -37.06 -5.01 -0.27
N ILE A 3 -36.05 -4.23 -0.66
CA ILE A 3 -34.80 -4.09 0.08
C ILE A 3 -35.13 -3.19 1.27
N ASP A 4 -35.11 -3.76 2.46
CA ASP A 4 -35.17 -3.05 3.74
C ASP A 4 -33.94 -2.13 3.84
N PRO A 5 -34.10 -0.79 3.88
CA PRO A 5 -32.98 0.11 4.07
C PRO A 5 -32.57 0.01 5.54
N GLY A 6 -31.57 -0.83 5.82
CA GLY A 6 -30.95 -0.98 7.14
C GLY A 6 -30.55 0.36 7.79
N PRO A 7 -30.17 0.33 9.08
CA PRO A 7 -30.23 1.49 9.97
C PRO A 7 -29.43 2.69 9.45
N GLY A 8 -30.11 3.84 9.40
CA GLY A 8 -29.61 5.20 9.32
C GLY A 8 -28.25 5.43 8.64
N ARG A 9 -28.26 5.72 7.33
CA ARG A 9 -27.12 6.35 6.66
C ARG A 9 -26.69 7.60 7.45
N PRO A 10 -25.41 7.78 7.80
CA PRO A 10 -24.95 9.07 8.28
C PRO A 10 -25.22 10.13 7.20
N THR A 11 -25.91 11.21 7.58
CA THR A 11 -26.18 12.35 6.71
C THR A 11 -24.85 12.94 6.24
N SER A 12 -24.62 12.94 4.93
CA SER A 12 -23.35 13.30 4.28
C SER A 12 -22.87 14.70 4.65
N PRO A 13 -21.70 14.87 5.29
CA PRO A 13 -21.04 16.16 5.42
C PRO A 13 -20.27 16.47 4.10
N THR A 14 -20.74 17.47 3.36
CA THR A 14 -20.11 18.03 2.13
C THR A 14 -19.52 16.99 1.17
N THR A 15 -20.37 16.38 0.34
CA THR A 15 -19.93 15.48 -0.73
C THR A 15 -19.11 16.27 -1.76
N SER A 16 -17.85 15.89 -1.98
CA SER A 16 -17.07 16.38 -3.10
C SER A 16 -17.80 16.04 -4.41
N ILE A 17 -18.14 17.04 -5.21
CA ILE A 17 -18.84 16.84 -6.48
C ILE A 17 -17.85 16.23 -7.48
N VAL A 18 -18.20 15.04 -7.98
CA VAL A 18 -17.49 14.38 -9.08
C VAL A 18 -18.18 14.80 -10.37
N GLU A 19 -17.53 15.66 -11.15
CA GLU A 19 -18.06 16.10 -12.45
C GLU A 19 -17.46 15.26 -13.58
N PRO A 20 -18.25 14.40 -14.24
CA PRO A 20 -17.77 13.66 -15.40
C PRO A 20 -17.55 14.61 -16.59
N ARG A 21 -16.57 14.31 -17.44
CA ARG A 21 -16.42 15.02 -18.74
C ARG A 21 -17.27 14.31 -19.80
N SER A 22 -18.06 15.07 -20.55
CA SER A 22 -18.78 14.49 -21.69
C SER A 22 -17.83 14.21 -22.86
N ALA A 23 -17.97 13.05 -23.47
CA ALA A 23 -17.25 12.67 -24.69
C ALA A 23 -18.12 12.87 -25.95
N ILE A 24 -19.35 13.37 -25.79
CA ILE A 24 -20.29 13.61 -26.87
C ILE A 24 -20.27 15.09 -27.24
N GLU A 25 -19.90 15.40 -28.48
CA GLU A 25 -19.88 16.77 -29.01
C GLU A 25 -21.27 17.43 -28.87
N GLY A 26 -21.28 18.66 -28.35
CA GLY A 26 -22.52 19.43 -28.14
C GLY A 26 -23.36 19.01 -26.93
N LEU A 27 -22.97 17.98 -26.17
CA LEU A 27 -23.68 17.56 -24.96
C LEU A 27 -22.85 17.83 -23.71
N GLU A 28 -23.13 18.93 -23.02
CA GLU A 28 -22.42 19.31 -21.78
C GLU A 28 -23.08 18.72 -20.53
N TRP A 29 -24.41 18.73 -20.45
CA TRP A 29 -25.17 18.26 -19.29
C TRP A 29 -26.49 17.56 -19.66
N PRO A 30 -26.82 16.40 -19.06
CA PRO A 30 -25.93 15.56 -18.25
C PRO A 30 -24.79 15.01 -19.09
N ALA A 31 -23.57 15.02 -18.53
CA ALA A 31 -22.38 14.56 -19.25
C ALA A 31 -22.49 13.06 -19.57
N VAL A 32 -22.09 12.68 -20.79
CA VAL A 32 -21.98 11.28 -21.21
C VAL A 32 -20.49 10.95 -21.35
N PRO A 33 -19.87 10.29 -20.36
CA PRO A 33 -18.43 10.09 -20.36
C PRO A 33 -17.98 9.07 -21.42
N ASP A 34 -16.69 9.10 -21.74
CA ASP A 34 -16.10 8.08 -22.58
C ASP A 34 -16.30 6.66 -21.99
N PRO A 35 -16.20 5.59 -22.78
CA PRO A 35 -16.46 4.24 -22.31
C PRO A 35 -15.63 3.80 -21.09
N THR A 36 -14.42 4.32 -20.90
CA THR A 36 -13.58 4.01 -19.74
C THR A 36 -14.14 4.71 -18.50
N ALA A 37 -14.34 6.03 -18.58
CA ALA A 37 -14.90 6.83 -17.50
C ALA A 37 -16.28 6.33 -17.05
N SER A 38 -17.15 5.99 -18.01
CA SER A 38 -18.48 5.43 -17.73
C SER A 38 -18.41 4.13 -16.94
N ARG A 39 -17.46 3.23 -17.27
CA ARG A 39 -17.25 1.98 -16.52
C ARG A 39 -16.70 2.23 -15.12
N VAL A 40 -15.78 3.18 -14.96
CA VAL A 40 -15.21 3.56 -13.65
C VAL A 40 -16.32 4.10 -12.75
N LEU A 41 -17.16 5.01 -13.25
CA LEU A 41 -18.27 5.57 -12.49
C LEU A 41 -19.33 4.51 -12.15
N ALA A 42 -19.66 3.60 -13.06
CA ALA A 42 -20.58 2.50 -12.80
C ALA A 42 -20.04 1.52 -11.74
N LEU A 43 -18.73 1.26 -11.73
CA LEU A 43 -18.09 0.44 -10.71
C LEU A 43 -18.03 1.18 -9.37
N ALA A 44 -17.65 2.46 -9.37
CA ALA A 44 -17.64 3.29 -8.17
C ALA A 44 -19.03 3.42 -7.53
N PHE A 45 -20.10 3.46 -8.33
CA PHE A 45 -21.47 3.40 -7.84
C PHE A 45 -21.75 2.09 -7.09
N GLN A 46 -21.37 0.94 -7.66
CA GLN A 46 -21.53 -0.35 -6.99
C GLN A 46 -20.74 -0.41 -5.69
N LEU A 47 -19.48 0.03 -5.73
CA LEU A 47 -18.59 0.16 -4.59
C LEU A 47 -19.20 1.05 -3.48
N GLU A 48 -19.84 2.16 -3.83
CA GLU A 48 -20.47 3.06 -2.85
C GLU A 48 -21.62 2.39 -2.09
N HIS A 49 -22.25 1.36 -2.67
CA HIS A 49 -23.33 0.60 -2.05
C HIS A 49 -22.80 -0.64 -1.30
N SER A 50 -21.91 -1.41 -1.91
CA SER A 50 -21.39 -2.66 -1.34
C SER A 50 -20.57 -2.47 -0.08
N GLN A 51 -19.93 -1.31 0.10
CA GLN A 51 -19.17 -1.00 1.33
C GLN A 51 -20.02 -1.05 2.61
N TRP A 52 -21.36 -0.96 2.47
CA TRP A 52 -22.32 -0.99 3.57
C TRP A 52 -23.04 -2.34 3.73
N TRP A 53 -22.71 -3.33 2.90
CA TRP A 53 -23.30 -4.67 3.03
C TRP A 53 -22.80 -5.37 4.30
N PRO A 54 -23.58 -6.30 4.88
CA PRO A 54 -23.11 -7.11 5.99
C PRO A 54 -21.81 -7.86 5.65
N PRO A 55 -20.87 -8.02 6.60
CA PRO A 55 -19.61 -8.72 6.36
C PRO A 55 -19.77 -10.13 5.77
N GLY A 56 -20.76 -10.89 6.24
CA GLY A 56 -21.05 -12.23 5.69
C GLY A 56 -21.46 -12.20 4.22
N THR A 57 -22.26 -11.21 3.82
CA THR A 57 -22.65 -11.03 2.41
C THR A 57 -21.44 -10.68 1.53
N LEU A 58 -20.54 -9.82 2.00
CA LEU A 58 -19.30 -9.49 1.30
C LEU A 58 -18.43 -10.74 1.13
N LEU A 59 -18.23 -11.51 2.20
CA LEU A 59 -17.45 -12.75 2.17
C LEU A 59 -18.04 -13.77 1.20
N ASP A 60 -19.36 -13.95 1.17
CA ASP A 60 -20.02 -14.86 0.22
C ASP A 60 -19.76 -14.46 -1.24
N HIS A 61 -19.78 -13.15 -1.53
CA HIS A 61 -19.44 -12.64 -2.86
C HIS A 61 -17.94 -12.81 -3.18
N GLN A 62 -17.05 -12.61 -2.20
CA GLN A 62 -15.62 -12.85 -2.34
C GLN A 62 -15.35 -14.31 -2.68
N LEU A 63 -15.91 -15.26 -1.93
CA LEU A 63 -15.71 -16.69 -2.14
C LEU A 63 -16.28 -17.16 -3.48
N ARG A 64 -17.43 -16.62 -3.91
CA ARG A 64 -17.95 -16.83 -5.28
C ARG A 64 -16.94 -16.43 -6.34
N GLN A 65 -16.37 -15.24 -6.22
CA GLN A 65 -15.41 -14.74 -7.20
C GLN A 65 -14.06 -15.46 -7.10
N ALA A 66 -13.59 -15.76 -5.90
CA ALA A 66 -12.37 -16.52 -5.64
C ALA A 66 -12.46 -17.92 -6.27
N GLY A 67 -13.60 -18.61 -6.15
CA GLY A 67 -13.85 -19.88 -6.83
C GLY A 67 -13.72 -19.78 -8.36
N ARG A 68 -14.16 -18.66 -8.97
CA ARG A 68 -13.96 -18.41 -10.41
C ARG A 68 -12.49 -18.23 -10.77
N VAL A 69 -11.72 -17.54 -9.94
CA VAL A 69 -10.27 -17.37 -10.13
C VAL A 69 -9.54 -18.69 -9.98
N VAL A 70 -9.87 -19.49 -8.96
CA VAL A 70 -9.29 -20.82 -8.71
C VAL A 70 -9.54 -21.76 -9.88
N GLU A 71 -10.78 -21.88 -10.34
CA GLU A 71 -11.10 -22.76 -11.48
C GLU A 71 -10.44 -22.27 -12.78
N HIS A 72 -10.38 -20.96 -12.99
CA HIS A 72 -9.65 -20.39 -14.12
C HIS A 72 -8.16 -20.75 -14.06
N ALA A 73 -7.53 -20.52 -12.90
CA ALA A 73 -6.12 -20.80 -12.67
C ALA A 73 -5.79 -22.28 -12.92
N ARG A 74 -6.60 -23.20 -12.38
CA ARG A 74 -6.47 -24.65 -12.57
C ARG A 74 -6.46 -25.05 -14.05
N ARG A 75 -7.29 -24.40 -14.86
CA ARG A 75 -7.45 -24.71 -16.29
C ARG A 75 -6.40 -24.04 -17.17
N THR A 76 -5.95 -22.84 -16.83
CA THR A 76 -5.19 -22.00 -17.77
C THR A 76 -3.75 -21.73 -17.36
N SER A 77 -3.37 -21.94 -16.10
CA SER A 77 -2.00 -21.78 -15.63
C SER A 77 -1.32 -23.14 -15.45
N ARG A 78 -0.10 -23.27 -15.98
CA ARG A 78 0.68 -24.50 -15.85
C ARG A 78 1.08 -24.78 -14.40
N PHE A 79 1.27 -23.73 -13.60
CA PHE A 79 1.66 -23.84 -12.20
C PHE A 79 0.56 -24.47 -11.32
N TYR A 80 -0.71 -24.13 -11.58
CA TYR A 80 -1.84 -24.64 -10.79
C TYR A 80 -2.45 -25.93 -11.36
N ALA A 81 -2.11 -26.31 -12.59
CA ALA A 81 -2.56 -27.57 -13.17
C ALA A 81 -2.13 -28.75 -12.28
N GLY A 82 -3.10 -29.54 -11.82
CA GLY A 82 -2.88 -30.68 -10.93
C GLY A 82 -2.56 -30.34 -9.47
N ARG A 83 -2.28 -29.07 -9.14
CA ARG A 83 -1.87 -28.66 -7.79
C ARG A 83 -3.03 -28.57 -6.80
N PHE A 84 -4.26 -28.58 -7.31
CA PHE A 84 -5.49 -28.62 -6.52
C PHE A 84 -6.18 -30.00 -6.59
N ASP A 85 -5.54 -30.99 -7.21
CA ASP A 85 -6.11 -32.33 -7.32
C ASP A 85 -6.16 -32.98 -5.92
N GLY A 86 -7.29 -33.61 -5.61
CA GLY A 86 -7.53 -34.21 -4.29
C GLY A 86 -8.04 -33.25 -3.21
N LEU A 87 -8.16 -31.95 -3.51
CA LEU A 87 -8.83 -30.99 -2.61
C LEU A 87 -10.34 -31.01 -2.83
N ASP A 88 -11.11 -31.06 -1.75
CA ASP A 88 -12.57 -30.98 -1.81
C ASP A 88 -13.04 -29.51 -1.82
N LEU A 89 -13.16 -28.94 -3.01
CA LEU A 89 -13.71 -27.59 -3.22
C LEU A 89 -15.22 -27.59 -3.46
N GLY A 90 -15.86 -28.77 -3.51
CA GLY A 90 -17.27 -28.92 -3.87
C GLY A 90 -17.64 -28.44 -5.30
N PRO A 91 -18.91 -28.61 -5.71
CA PRO A 91 -19.40 -28.19 -7.04
C PRO A 91 -19.75 -26.69 -7.12
N GLY A 92 -19.64 -25.96 -6.02
CA GLY A 92 -20.06 -24.57 -5.89
C GLY A 92 -18.90 -23.63 -5.55
N PRO A 93 -19.21 -22.39 -5.14
CA PRO A 93 -18.24 -21.52 -4.48
C PRO A 93 -17.61 -22.25 -3.28
N PRO A 94 -16.28 -22.18 -3.09
CA PRO A 94 -15.66 -22.78 -1.92
C PRO A 94 -16.16 -22.09 -0.64
N SER A 95 -16.34 -22.84 0.44
CA SER A 95 -16.42 -22.26 1.78
C SER A 95 -15.08 -21.60 2.15
N LEU A 96 -15.08 -20.79 3.21
CA LEU A 96 -13.83 -20.18 3.68
C LEU A 96 -12.79 -21.24 4.08
N ASP A 97 -13.23 -22.34 4.69
CA ASP A 97 -12.34 -23.43 5.12
C ASP A 97 -11.80 -24.22 3.92
N GLN A 98 -12.65 -24.48 2.90
CA GLN A 98 -12.21 -25.09 1.65
C GLN A 98 -11.19 -24.20 0.93
N PHE A 99 -11.44 -22.89 0.88
CA PHE A 99 -10.49 -21.93 0.32
C PHE A 99 -9.16 -21.94 1.09
N ARG A 100 -9.21 -22.00 2.43
CA ARG A 100 -8.02 -22.08 3.30
C ARG A 100 -7.24 -23.39 3.17
N SER A 101 -7.86 -24.47 2.70
CA SER A 101 -7.12 -25.71 2.39
C SER A 101 -6.25 -25.61 1.13
N LEU A 102 -6.43 -24.57 0.31
CA LEU A 102 -5.55 -24.32 -0.83
C LEU A 102 -4.14 -23.96 -0.32
N PRO A 103 -3.07 -24.46 -0.97
CA PRO A 103 -1.70 -24.11 -0.59
C PRO A 103 -1.45 -22.61 -0.77
N THR A 104 -0.69 -22.02 0.14
CA THR A 104 -0.21 -20.64 0.02
C THR A 104 0.82 -20.51 -1.10
N LEU A 105 0.91 -19.32 -1.68
CA LEU A 105 1.90 -18.97 -2.70
C LEU A 105 2.86 -17.93 -2.13
N ASP A 106 4.14 -18.26 -2.01
CA ASP A 106 5.14 -17.31 -1.55
C ASP A 106 5.75 -16.50 -2.72
N ARG A 107 6.39 -15.38 -2.37
CA ARG A 107 7.04 -14.47 -3.33
C ARG A 107 8.17 -15.11 -4.13
N GLU A 108 8.96 -15.97 -3.50
CA GLU A 108 10.09 -16.62 -4.16
C GLU A 108 9.61 -17.57 -5.26
N THR A 109 8.55 -18.31 -4.98
CA THR A 109 7.85 -19.17 -5.93
C THR A 109 7.29 -18.35 -7.08
N VAL A 110 6.73 -17.15 -6.86
CA VAL A 110 6.30 -16.27 -7.97
C VAL A 110 7.49 -15.82 -8.83
N GLN A 111 8.63 -15.52 -8.22
CA GLN A 111 9.84 -15.12 -8.96
C GLN A 111 10.44 -16.26 -9.78
N ARG A 112 10.39 -17.48 -9.25
CA ARG A 112 10.91 -18.69 -9.90
C ARG A 112 9.96 -19.21 -10.99
N GLU A 113 8.68 -19.30 -10.69
CA GLU A 113 7.65 -19.94 -11.52
C GLU A 113 6.80 -18.93 -12.33
N GLY A 114 7.19 -17.65 -12.35
CA GLY A 114 6.43 -16.55 -12.95
C GLY A 114 5.82 -16.86 -14.32
N PRO A 115 6.58 -17.39 -15.31
CA PRO A 115 6.02 -17.79 -16.60
C PRO A 115 4.95 -18.89 -16.52
N ALA A 116 5.08 -19.85 -15.58
CA ALA A 116 4.11 -20.93 -15.39
C ALA A 116 2.82 -20.46 -14.70
N LEU A 117 2.90 -19.40 -13.88
CA LEU A 117 1.74 -18.73 -13.24
C LEU A 117 0.87 -17.95 -14.24
N ARG A 118 1.40 -17.58 -15.40
CA ARG A 118 0.63 -16.86 -16.43
C ARG A 118 -0.45 -17.75 -17.02
N SER A 119 -1.64 -17.19 -17.19
CA SER A 119 -2.74 -17.84 -17.88
C SER A 119 -2.48 -17.92 -19.38
N THR A 120 -2.56 -19.12 -19.93
CA THR A 120 -2.46 -19.41 -21.38
C THR A 120 -3.68 -18.92 -22.17
N SER A 121 -4.84 -18.82 -21.52
CA SER A 121 -6.08 -18.32 -22.11
C SER A 121 -6.77 -17.43 -21.09
N ARG A 122 -7.21 -16.24 -21.51
CA ARG A 122 -7.94 -15.29 -20.66
C ARG A 122 -9.22 -14.85 -21.39
N PRO A 123 -10.28 -14.47 -20.66
CA PRO A 123 -11.48 -13.92 -21.30
C PRO A 123 -11.14 -12.63 -22.07
N ARG A 124 -11.56 -12.54 -23.34
CA ARG A 124 -11.30 -11.36 -24.19
C ARG A 124 -11.88 -10.07 -23.60
N SER A 125 -12.98 -10.18 -22.87
CA SER A 125 -13.64 -9.07 -22.17
C SER A 125 -12.77 -8.42 -21.08
N HIS A 126 -11.66 -9.06 -20.66
CA HIS A 126 -10.78 -8.49 -19.63
C HIS A 126 -9.80 -7.46 -20.22
N GLY A 127 -9.75 -7.30 -21.54
CA GLY A 127 -8.91 -6.32 -22.21
C GLY A 127 -7.45 -6.75 -22.35
N GLU A 128 -6.59 -5.77 -22.60
CA GLU A 128 -5.15 -5.96 -22.84
C GLU A 128 -4.40 -6.44 -21.61
N ILE A 129 -3.28 -7.12 -21.81
CA ILE A 129 -2.36 -7.46 -20.73
C ILE A 129 -1.43 -6.27 -20.51
N LEU A 130 -1.27 -5.92 -19.24
CA LEU A 130 -0.23 -5.01 -18.81
C LEU A 130 0.77 -5.81 -17.99
N THR A 131 2.04 -5.78 -18.43
CA THR A 131 3.14 -6.31 -17.62
C THR A 131 3.61 -5.22 -16.66
N MET A 132 3.75 -5.60 -15.40
CA MET A 132 4.27 -4.77 -14.33
C MET A 132 5.44 -5.49 -13.70
N HIS A 133 6.46 -4.72 -13.34
CA HIS A 133 7.57 -5.21 -12.54
C HIS A 133 7.37 -4.63 -11.16
N THR A 134 7.55 -5.42 -10.10
CA THR A 134 7.62 -4.88 -8.75
C THR A 134 8.98 -4.22 -8.57
N SER A 135 9.09 -3.13 -7.80
CA SER A 135 10.39 -2.74 -7.25
C SER A 135 10.96 -3.92 -6.49
N GLY A 136 11.99 -4.54 -7.04
CA GLY A 136 12.70 -5.67 -6.44
C GLY A 136 13.43 -5.18 -5.20
N SER A 137 12.70 -4.95 -4.12
CA SER A 137 13.27 -4.69 -2.81
C SER A 137 13.92 -5.96 -2.23
N THR A 138 13.81 -7.09 -2.94
CA THR A 138 14.49 -8.37 -2.73
C THR A 138 15.69 -8.55 -3.68
N GLY A 139 16.14 -7.51 -4.38
CA GLY A 139 17.20 -7.58 -5.40
C GLY A 139 16.75 -8.17 -6.75
N ARG A 140 15.76 -9.07 -6.76
CA ARG A 140 15.11 -9.59 -7.98
C ARG A 140 13.70 -9.00 -8.17
N PRO A 141 13.42 -8.29 -9.27
CA PRO A 141 12.06 -7.87 -9.61
C PRO A 141 11.14 -9.08 -9.82
N THR A 142 9.95 -9.05 -9.25
CA THR A 142 8.86 -9.96 -9.62
C THR A 142 8.12 -9.36 -10.81
N GLU A 143 8.00 -10.11 -11.91
CA GLU A 143 7.13 -9.72 -13.02
C GLU A 143 5.72 -10.24 -12.76
N VAL A 144 4.73 -9.36 -12.85
CA VAL A 144 3.31 -9.69 -12.74
C VAL A 144 2.55 -9.19 -13.95
N GLN A 145 1.51 -9.92 -14.33
CA GLN A 145 0.61 -9.52 -15.41
C GLN A 145 -0.76 -9.16 -14.86
N ALA A 146 -1.27 -8.02 -15.30
CA ALA A 146 -2.61 -7.53 -15.02
C ALA A 146 -3.40 -7.40 -16.33
N THR A 147 -4.70 -7.14 -16.24
CA THR A 147 -5.55 -6.88 -17.41
C THR A 147 -6.14 -5.48 -17.39
N GLY A 148 -6.74 -5.05 -18.50
CA GLY A 148 -7.56 -3.84 -18.54
C GLY A 148 -8.69 -3.83 -17.49
N LEU A 149 -9.23 -5.00 -17.14
CA LEU A 149 -10.17 -5.15 -16.03
C LEU A 149 -9.51 -4.85 -14.67
N SER A 150 -8.29 -5.34 -14.43
CA SER A 150 -7.54 -5.00 -13.21
C SER A 150 -7.28 -3.50 -13.11
N CYS A 151 -6.93 -2.84 -14.24
CA CYS A 151 -6.79 -1.39 -14.29
C CYS A 151 -8.11 -0.66 -14.00
N LEU A 152 -9.25 -1.19 -14.45
CA LEU A 152 -10.56 -0.61 -14.15
C LEU A 152 -10.85 -0.61 -12.63
N PHE A 153 -10.57 -1.73 -11.95
CA PHE A 153 -10.70 -1.79 -10.48
C PHE A 153 -9.71 -0.87 -9.77
N LEU A 154 -8.45 -0.78 -10.22
CA LEU A 154 -7.47 0.19 -9.71
C LEU A 154 -8.02 1.62 -9.77
N MET A 155 -8.59 2.02 -10.92
CA MET A 155 -9.17 3.35 -11.09
C MET A 155 -10.37 3.58 -10.16
N ALA A 156 -11.27 2.59 -10.03
CA ALA A 156 -12.43 2.71 -9.16
C ALA A 156 -12.07 2.80 -7.67
N HIS A 157 -11.08 2.01 -7.19
CA HIS A 157 -10.58 2.13 -5.83
C HIS A 157 -9.83 3.43 -5.59
N THR A 158 -9.09 3.93 -6.59
CA THR A 158 -8.46 5.25 -6.50
C THR A 158 -9.51 6.35 -6.39
N LEU A 159 -10.59 6.28 -7.17
CA LEU A 159 -11.72 7.20 -7.07
C LEU A 159 -12.36 7.15 -5.68
N ARG A 160 -12.61 5.94 -5.17
CA ARG A 160 -13.11 5.72 -3.80
C ARG A 160 -12.18 6.34 -2.75
N ASP A 161 -10.86 6.21 -2.89
CA ASP A 161 -9.88 6.86 -2.00
C ASP A 161 -10.01 8.39 -2.02
N HIS A 162 -10.14 9.02 -3.19
CA HIS A 162 -10.35 10.47 -3.27
C HIS A 162 -11.68 10.92 -2.64
N LEU A 163 -12.75 10.14 -2.82
CA LEU A 163 -14.05 10.39 -2.21
C LEU A 163 -14.02 10.25 -0.70
N TRP A 164 -13.44 9.17 -0.18
CA TRP A 164 -13.21 8.98 1.26
C TRP A 164 -12.29 10.07 1.82
N GLY A 165 -11.31 10.48 1.01
CA GLY A 165 -10.43 11.63 1.14
C GLY A 165 -11.14 12.97 1.34
N ARG A 166 -12.40 13.08 0.92
CA ARG A 166 -13.18 14.32 0.78
C ARG A 166 -12.44 15.40 0.01
N ARG A 167 -11.64 15.00 -0.98
CA ARG A 167 -10.88 15.93 -1.81
C ARG A 167 -11.83 16.64 -2.77
N ALA A 168 -11.81 17.96 -2.80
CA ALA A 168 -12.43 18.73 -3.86
C ALA A 168 -11.72 18.42 -5.19
N PHE A 169 -12.48 17.89 -6.17
CA PHE A 169 -11.91 17.40 -7.43
C PHE A 169 -11.30 18.52 -8.26
N SER A 170 -11.78 19.76 -8.12
CA SER A 170 -11.22 20.96 -8.75
C SER A 170 -9.86 21.41 -8.20
N GLY A 171 -9.40 20.87 -7.05
CA GLY A 171 -8.11 21.22 -6.45
C GLY A 171 -6.92 20.67 -7.25
N SER A 172 -5.77 21.34 -7.15
CA SER A 172 -4.54 20.90 -7.80
C SER A 172 -3.82 19.81 -7.01
N MET A 173 -3.03 18.98 -7.69
CA MET A 173 -2.26 17.89 -7.06
C MET A 173 -0.83 17.80 -7.58
N VAL A 174 0.14 17.72 -6.67
CA VAL A 174 1.51 17.30 -7.00
C VAL A 174 1.65 15.80 -6.72
N LEU A 175 2.21 15.06 -7.67
CA LEU A 175 2.51 13.64 -7.54
C LEU A 175 4.04 13.44 -7.62
N MET A 176 4.64 13.14 -6.48
CA MET A 176 6.06 12.81 -6.38
C MET A 176 6.23 11.29 -6.49
N GLN A 177 6.65 10.83 -7.66
CA GLN A 177 6.79 9.41 -7.97
C GLN A 177 7.92 9.18 -8.97
N SER A 178 8.58 8.02 -8.88
CA SER A 178 9.71 7.69 -9.74
C SER A 178 9.34 7.69 -11.24
N ALA A 179 10.15 8.34 -12.08
CA ALA A 179 9.93 8.40 -13.54
C ALA A 179 9.96 7.02 -14.22
N SER A 180 10.59 6.02 -13.60
CA SER A 180 10.57 4.61 -14.03
C SER A 180 9.16 3.97 -14.00
N GLY A 181 8.18 4.66 -13.41
CA GLY A 181 6.83 4.16 -13.13
C GLY A 181 5.73 4.45 -14.16
N ARG A 182 6.04 4.96 -15.36
CA ARG A 182 5.09 5.26 -16.47
C ARG A 182 4.44 6.66 -16.50
N SER A 183 5.11 7.71 -16.03
CA SER A 183 4.68 9.08 -16.32
C SER A 183 5.88 9.97 -16.56
N ALA A 184 5.93 10.60 -17.74
CA ALA A 184 6.86 11.69 -17.98
C ALA A 184 6.58 12.80 -16.96
N GLU A 185 7.63 13.38 -16.40
CA GLU A 185 7.48 14.58 -15.58
C GLU A 185 6.78 15.67 -16.38
N GLY A 186 5.97 16.48 -15.71
CA GLY A 186 5.29 17.58 -16.37
C GLY A 186 3.97 17.97 -15.73
N ARG A 187 3.33 18.95 -16.37
CA ARG A 187 2.01 19.45 -16.00
C ARG A 187 0.94 18.73 -16.82
N PHE A 188 -0.15 18.35 -16.15
CA PHE A 188 -1.29 17.68 -16.76
C PHE A 188 -2.59 18.41 -16.40
N PRO A 189 -3.60 18.38 -17.28
CA PRO A 189 -4.88 19.08 -17.07
C PRO A 189 -5.82 18.38 -16.06
N GLY A 190 -5.34 17.35 -15.36
CA GLY A 190 -6.13 16.54 -14.43
C GLY A 190 -5.27 15.46 -13.78
N TRP A 191 -5.50 15.20 -12.49
CA TRP A 191 -4.84 14.10 -11.75
C TRP A 191 -5.65 12.79 -11.77
N PHE A 192 -6.87 12.79 -12.30
CA PHE A 192 -7.67 11.57 -12.49
C PHE A 192 -8.18 11.46 -13.93
N ARG A 193 -8.03 10.27 -14.55
CA ARG A 193 -8.46 10.05 -15.94
C ARG A 193 -9.97 9.82 -16.04
N GLY A 194 -10.61 10.51 -16.99
CA GLY A 194 -12.03 10.32 -17.31
C GLY A 194 -13.01 11.13 -16.45
N ILE A 195 -12.50 11.83 -15.44
CA ILE A 195 -13.27 12.72 -14.55
C ILE A 195 -12.60 14.09 -14.57
N ALA A 196 -13.38 15.16 -14.57
CA ALA A 196 -12.83 16.50 -14.48
C ALA A 196 -12.16 16.69 -13.11
N THR A 197 -10.87 17.02 -13.13
CA THR A 197 -10.08 17.34 -11.94
C THR A 197 -9.27 18.60 -12.16
N GLY A 198 -8.77 19.20 -11.08
CA GLY A 198 -7.79 20.27 -11.12
C GLY A 198 -6.45 19.81 -11.68
N PRO A 199 -5.54 20.76 -11.97
CA PRO A 199 -4.29 20.45 -12.64
C PRO A 199 -3.39 19.55 -11.79
N ALA A 200 -2.60 18.73 -12.45
CA ALA A 200 -1.61 17.87 -11.82
C ALA A 200 -0.19 18.26 -12.21
N ARG A 201 0.75 18.08 -11.29
CA ARG A 201 2.19 18.15 -11.57
C ARG A 201 2.83 16.83 -11.17
N VAL A 202 3.42 16.11 -12.12
CA VAL A 202 4.19 14.90 -11.84
C VAL A 202 5.68 15.26 -11.79
N VAL A 203 6.35 14.83 -10.73
CA VAL A 203 7.76 15.11 -10.45
C VAL A 203 8.46 13.82 -10.05
N ASP A 204 9.67 13.61 -10.55
CA ASP A 204 10.50 12.49 -10.14
C ASP A 204 10.92 12.67 -8.67
N VAL A 205 10.51 11.71 -7.86
CA VAL A 205 10.79 11.68 -6.42
C VAL A 205 12.28 11.47 -6.11
N THR A 206 13.09 11.05 -7.09
CA THR A 206 14.54 10.85 -6.89
C THR A 206 15.36 12.13 -6.95
N ARG A 207 14.74 13.28 -7.25
CA ARG A 207 15.41 14.58 -7.19
C ARG A 207 15.86 14.92 -5.77
N PRO A 208 16.88 15.77 -5.59
CA PRO A 208 17.27 16.26 -4.27
C PRO A 208 16.09 16.86 -3.50
N VAL A 209 15.99 16.57 -2.21
CA VAL A 209 14.86 17.00 -1.37
C VAL A 209 14.68 18.53 -1.33
N GLY A 210 15.77 19.29 -1.49
CA GLY A 210 15.72 20.75 -1.60
C GLY A 210 14.92 21.20 -2.82
N GLU A 211 15.20 20.65 -3.99
CA GLU A 211 14.47 20.95 -5.23
C GLU A 211 13.01 20.53 -5.16
N LEU A 212 12.73 19.38 -4.53
CA LEU A 212 11.36 18.91 -4.32
C LEU A 212 10.57 19.87 -3.41
N LEU A 213 11.21 20.42 -2.36
CA LEU A 213 10.60 21.40 -1.49
C LEU A 213 10.35 22.71 -2.24
N ASP A 214 11.37 23.24 -2.95
CA ASP A 214 11.24 24.49 -3.69
C ASP A 214 10.08 24.42 -4.69
N LEU A 215 9.97 23.29 -5.42
CA LEU A 215 8.84 23.04 -6.32
C LEU A 215 7.51 22.95 -5.57
N LEU A 216 7.45 22.27 -4.42
CA LEU A 216 6.21 22.16 -3.63
C LEU A 216 5.72 23.52 -3.15
N ILE A 217 6.64 24.41 -2.76
CA ILE A 217 6.34 25.78 -2.34
C ILE A 217 5.92 26.64 -3.54
N GLU A 218 6.58 26.51 -4.69
CA GLU A 218 6.24 27.25 -5.90
C GLU A 218 4.86 26.85 -6.46
N GLU A 219 4.57 25.55 -6.52
CA GLU A 219 3.31 25.03 -7.07
C GLU A 219 2.12 25.23 -6.11
N ASP A 220 2.40 25.30 -4.79
CA ASP A 220 1.45 25.47 -3.69
C ASP A 220 0.12 24.71 -3.90
N PRO A 221 0.16 23.36 -4.03
CA PRO A 221 -0.99 22.57 -4.45
C PRO A 221 -2.00 22.37 -3.32
N ASP A 222 -3.24 22.04 -3.68
CA ASP A 222 -4.24 21.60 -2.69
C ASP A 222 -3.89 20.22 -2.10
N TYR A 223 -3.27 19.34 -2.89
CA TYR A 223 -2.94 17.96 -2.49
C TYR A 223 -1.54 17.54 -2.92
N LEU A 224 -0.92 16.67 -2.12
CA LEU A 224 0.36 16.04 -2.42
C LEU A 224 0.23 14.52 -2.36
N GLN A 225 0.76 13.80 -3.34
CA GLN A 225 0.96 12.35 -3.26
C GLN A 225 2.46 12.05 -3.20
N VAL A 226 2.91 11.36 -2.15
CA VAL A 226 4.35 11.14 -1.88
C VAL A 226 4.58 9.95 -0.96
N HIS A 227 5.78 9.36 -0.98
CA HIS A 227 6.19 8.33 0.01
C HIS A 227 6.40 8.93 1.41
N PRO A 228 6.06 8.21 2.50
CA PRO A 228 6.29 8.64 3.88
C PRO A 228 7.72 9.15 4.16
N SER A 229 8.75 8.44 3.70
CA SER A 229 10.15 8.85 3.93
C SER A 229 10.52 10.16 3.23
N THR A 230 9.96 10.43 2.04
CA THR A 230 10.15 11.70 1.34
C THR A 230 9.37 12.82 2.02
N LEU A 231 8.15 12.55 2.50
CA LEU A 231 7.38 13.51 3.31
C LEU A 231 8.15 13.93 4.56
N GLY A 232 8.72 12.97 5.30
CA GLY A 232 9.55 13.24 6.47
C GLY A 232 10.73 14.17 6.17
N ALA A 233 11.46 13.89 5.07
CA ALA A 233 12.59 14.69 4.64
C ALA A 233 12.19 16.12 4.18
N LEU A 234 11.04 16.25 3.51
CA LEU A 234 10.48 17.55 3.14
C LEU A 234 10.11 18.38 4.38
N LEU A 235 9.48 17.76 5.38
CA LEU A 235 9.15 18.41 6.66
C LEU A 235 10.41 18.87 7.40
N ASP A 236 11.47 18.05 7.44
CA ASP A 236 12.74 18.43 8.07
C ASP A 236 13.37 19.64 7.37
N ARG A 237 13.36 19.65 6.03
CA ARG A 237 13.92 20.75 5.24
C ARG A 237 13.06 22.02 5.36
N SER A 238 11.73 21.87 5.31
CA SER A 238 10.74 22.93 5.50
C SER A 238 10.94 23.65 6.82
N LEU A 239 11.07 22.90 7.92
CA LEU A 239 11.33 23.45 9.25
C LEU A 239 12.64 24.25 9.30
N ARG A 240 13.73 23.70 8.76
CA ARG A 240 15.04 24.39 8.72
C ARG A 240 15.04 25.66 7.87
N ALA A 241 14.30 25.65 6.77
CA ALA A 241 14.19 26.80 5.86
C ALA A 241 13.14 27.83 6.31
N GLY A 242 12.27 27.48 7.27
CA GLY A 242 11.19 28.36 7.70
C GLY A 242 10.12 28.59 6.64
N VAL A 243 9.92 27.62 5.73
CA VAL A 243 8.94 27.70 4.63
C VAL A 243 7.96 26.54 4.71
N ALA A 244 6.70 26.76 4.34
CA ALA A 244 5.67 25.73 4.28
C ALA A 244 4.69 26.05 3.13
N PRO A 245 4.06 25.04 2.51
CA PRO A 245 3.01 25.28 1.53
C PRO A 245 1.82 25.98 2.19
N GLY A 246 1.23 26.96 1.51
CA GLY A 246 0.15 27.78 2.04
C GLY A 246 -1.24 27.19 1.82
N ARG A 247 -1.43 26.42 0.73
CA ARG A 247 -2.73 25.87 0.33
C ARG A 247 -2.91 24.38 0.55
N LEU A 248 -1.85 23.67 0.95
CA LEU A 248 -1.87 22.22 1.06
C LEU A 248 -2.88 21.76 2.13
N LYS A 249 -3.89 20.99 1.70
CA LYS A 249 -4.97 20.49 2.57
C LYS A 249 -4.72 19.06 3.03
N GLN A 250 -4.13 18.24 2.16
CA GLN A 250 -3.97 16.82 2.43
C GLN A 250 -2.79 16.21 1.69
N VAL A 251 -2.09 15.29 2.37
CA VAL A 251 -1.03 14.45 1.80
C VAL A 251 -1.52 13.01 1.72
N LYS A 252 -1.40 12.38 0.55
CA LYS A 252 -1.68 10.97 0.31
C LYS A 252 -0.36 10.19 0.29
N CYS A 253 -0.16 9.33 1.28
CA CYS A 253 0.97 8.43 1.35
C CYS A 253 0.66 7.07 0.73
N PHE A 254 1.72 6.40 0.27
CA PHE A 254 1.65 5.07 -0.32
C PHE A 254 3.01 4.38 -0.27
N GLY A 255 3.00 3.04 -0.33
CA GLY A 255 4.17 2.23 -0.67
C GLY A 255 5.24 2.04 0.41
N GLU A 256 5.13 2.71 1.56
CA GLU A 256 5.97 2.52 2.76
C GLU A 256 5.08 2.60 4.00
N VAL A 257 5.56 2.09 5.13
CA VAL A 257 4.87 2.25 6.42
C VAL A 257 4.90 3.72 6.83
N LEU A 258 3.73 4.28 7.13
CA LEU A 258 3.60 5.64 7.63
C LEU A 258 3.76 5.66 9.16
N GLY A 259 4.87 6.21 9.65
CA GLY A 259 5.10 6.39 11.08
C GLY A 259 4.16 7.43 11.71
N PRO A 260 3.75 7.26 12.99
CA PRO A 260 2.82 8.17 13.67
C PRO A 260 3.37 9.60 13.78
N THR A 261 4.68 9.75 14.01
CA THR A 261 5.33 11.05 14.15
C THR A 261 5.28 11.88 12.87
N THR A 262 5.45 11.26 11.70
CA THR A 262 5.40 11.97 10.41
C THR A 262 4.02 12.58 10.14
N ARG A 263 2.94 11.87 10.51
CA ARG A 263 1.56 12.37 10.40
C ARG A 263 1.36 13.62 11.25
N GLU A 264 1.74 13.54 12.52
CA GLU A 264 1.56 14.66 13.46
C GLU A 264 2.40 15.87 13.06
N ARG A 265 3.62 15.66 12.61
CA ARG A 265 4.48 16.73 12.09
C ARG A 265 3.87 17.42 10.88
N CYS A 266 3.31 16.68 9.93
CA CYS A 266 2.65 17.28 8.77
C CYS A 266 1.45 18.14 9.18
N ARG A 267 0.65 17.67 10.14
CA ARG A 267 -0.48 18.41 10.69
C ARG A 267 -0.05 19.70 11.38
N VAL A 268 0.99 19.65 12.23
CA VAL A 268 1.47 20.81 12.99
C VAL A 268 2.23 21.81 12.11
N GLN A 269 3.10 21.34 11.21
CA GLN A 269 3.97 22.20 10.41
C GLN A 269 3.28 22.78 9.18
N TRP A 270 2.43 21.98 8.51
CA TRP A 270 1.80 22.39 7.24
C TRP A 270 0.28 22.54 7.35
N GLY A 271 -0.34 22.19 8.49
CA GLY A 271 -1.80 22.23 8.62
C GLY A 271 -2.52 21.19 7.76
N ALA A 272 -1.79 20.19 7.24
CA ALA A 272 -2.32 19.22 6.28
C ALA A 272 -2.54 17.85 6.92
N GLU A 273 -3.66 17.22 6.58
CA GLU A 273 -3.96 15.85 7.01
C GLU A 273 -3.20 14.83 6.16
N VAL A 274 -2.66 13.78 6.78
CA VAL A 274 -2.01 12.67 6.04
C VAL A 274 -2.99 11.52 5.90
N ARG A 275 -3.08 10.91 4.72
CA ARG A 275 -3.91 9.71 4.50
C ARG A 275 -3.09 8.57 3.94
N ASP A 276 -3.36 7.38 4.46
CA ASP A 276 -2.63 6.17 4.08
C ASP A 276 -3.43 5.28 3.13
N CYS A 277 -2.71 4.49 2.34
CA CYS A 277 -3.24 3.53 1.39
C CYS A 277 -2.29 2.32 1.33
N TYR A 278 -2.80 1.17 1.76
CA TYR A 278 -2.06 -0.08 1.65
C TYR A 278 -2.30 -0.71 0.27
N ALA A 279 -1.22 -0.85 -0.50
CA ALA A 279 -1.25 -1.33 -1.86
C ALA A 279 0.03 -2.09 -2.21
N SER A 280 -0.07 -2.99 -3.17
CA SER A 280 1.06 -3.65 -3.82
C SER A 280 0.95 -3.51 -5.33
N GLU A 281 2.05 -3.73 -6.04
CA GLU A 281 2.02 -3.69 -7.52
C GLU A 281 1.29 -4.90 -8.10
N GLU A 282 1.35 -6.02 -7.39
CA GLU A 282 0.72 -7.27 -7.75
C GLU A 282 -0.80 -7.26 -7.57
N CYS A 283 -1.29 -6.49 -6.59
CA CYS A 283 -2.68 -6.52 -6.17
C CYS A 283 -3.42 -5.18 -6.38
N GLY A 284 -2.71 -4.09 -6.63
CA GLY A 284 -3.28 -2.74 -6.59
C GLY A 284 -3.63 -2.31 -5.15
N PRO A 285 -4.59 -1.40 -4.95
CA PRO A 285 -5.08 -1.00 -3.63
C PRO A 285 -5.70 -2.18 -2.89
N ILE A 286 -5.13 -2.55 -1.75
CA ILE A 286 -5.59 -3.65 -0.90
C ILE A 286 -6.51 -3.10 0.18
N ALA A 287 -6.11 -2.01 0.85
CA ALA A 287 -6.90 -1.37 1.89
C ALA A 287 -6.76 0.16 1.88
N LEU A 288 -7.85 0.86 2.17
CA LEU A 288 -7.94 2.33 2.16
C LEU A 288 -8.27 2.86 3.56
N GLN A 289 -7.67 3.99 3.95
CA GLN A 289 -7.90 4.56 5.28
C GLN A 289 -9.32 5.09 5.46
N CYS A 290 -10.00 4.56 6.47
CA CYS A 290 -11.30 5.01 6.93
C CYS A 290 -11.27 6.50 7.30
N PRO A 291 -12.21 7.33 6.79
CA PRO A 291 -12.28 8.74 7.15
C PRO A 291 -12.61 9.01 8.61
N GLU A 292 -13.13 8.01 9.34
CA GLU A 292 -13.66 8.17 10.69
C GLU A 292 -12.75 7.53 11.75
N SER A 293 -12.40 6.24 11.61
CA SER A 293 -11.57 5.56 12.61
C SER A 293 -10.06 5.65 12.37
N GLY A 294 -9.65 5.96 11.13
CA GLY A 294 -8.25 5.88 10.71
C GLY A 294 -7.73 4.46 10.43
N ASP A 295 -8.52 3.41 10.68
CA ASP A 295 -8.17 2.03 10.30
C ASP A 295 -8.21 1.86 8.77
N LEU A 296 -7.62 0.78 8.26
CA LEU A 296 -7.55 0.48 6.84
C LEU A 296 -8.66 -0.52 6.46
N HIS A 297 -9.66 -0.08 5.69
CA HIS A 297 -10.67 -0.97 5.14
C HIS A 297 -10.16 -1.72 3.93
N ILE A 298 -10.11 -3.05 4.04
CA ILE A 298 -9.81 -3.96 2.93
C ILE A 298 -10.88 -3.78 1.85
N GLN A 299 -10.43 -3.62 0.61
CA GLN A 299 -11.28 -3.46 -0.56
C GLN A 299 -11.84 -4.83 -1.00
N ALA A 300 -12.71 -5.39 -0.15
CA ALA A 300 -13.21 -6.76 -0.23
C ALA A 300 -13.83 -7.11 -1.59
N GLU A 301 -14.33 -6.13 -2.34
CA GLU A 301 -14.90 -6.37 -3.66
C GLU A 301 -13.87 -6.79 -4.72
N SER A 302 -12.59 -6.48 -4.52
CA SER A 302 -11.51 -6.77 -5.48
C SER A 302 -10.42 -7.68 -4.96
N THR A 303 -10.35 -7.90 -3.66
CA THR A 303 -9.33 -8.74 -3.04
C THR A 303 -9.89 -9.52 -1.86
N LEU A 304 -9.40 -10.74 -1.67
CA LEU A 304 -9.58 -11.51 -0.44
C LEU A 304 -8.25 -11.50 0.32
N VAL A 305 -8.29 -10.99 1.56
CA VAL A 305 -7.12 -10.87 2.42
C VAL A 305 -7.27 -11.82 3.60
N GLU A 306 -6.20 -12.56 3.86
CA GLU A 306 -6.02 -13.38 5.05
C GLU A 306 -4.79 -12.85 5.80
N VAL A 307 -4.89 -12.75 7.13
CA VAL A 307 -3.75 -12.48 8.00
C VAL A 307 -3.49 -13.76 8.77
N LEU A 308 -2.33 -14.38 8.54
CA LEU A 308 -2.01 -15.71 9.08
C LEU A 308 -0.88 -15.63 10.09
N ASP A 309 -0.97 -16.37 11.19
CA ASP A 309 0.10 -16.52 12.17
C ASP A 309 1.23 -17.43 11.63
N ASP A 310 2.25 -17.68 12.45
CA ASP A 310 3.39 -18.53 12.08
C ASP A 310 3.03 -20.02 11.90
N ARG A 311 1.84 -20.44 12.33
CA ARG A 311 1.30 -21.80 12.12
C ARG A 311 0.45 -21.89 10.85
N GLY A 312 0.20 -20.77 10.18
CA GLY A 312 -0.68 -20.69 9.02
C GLY A 312 -2.17 -20.54 9.37
N GLU A 313 -2.48 -20.29 10.64
CA GLU A 313 -3.84 -20.12 11.14
C GLU A 313 -4.28 -18.65 11.07
N PRO A 314 -5.57 -18.36 10.84
CA PRO A 314 -6.06 -17.00 10.70
C PRO A 314 -6.04 -16.21 12.01
N CYS A 315 -5.45 -15.02 11.97
CA CYS A 315 -5.44 -14.06 13.07
C CYS A 315 -6.82 -13.42 13.30
N GLY A 316 -7.16 -13.19 14.57
CA GLY A 316 -8.31 -12.41 15.03
C GLY A 316 -7.97 -10.94 15.32
N PRO A 317 -8.96 -10.10 15.66
CA PRO A 317 -8.75 -8.68 15.94
C PRO A 317 -7.67 -8.42 17.02
N GLY A 318 -6.74 -7.52 16.71
CA GLY A 318 -5.59 -7.17 17.56
C GLY A 318 -4.38 -8.10 17.40
N GLU A 319 -4.52 -9.22 16.69
CA GLU A 319 -3.41 -10.12 16.40
C GLU A 319 -2.67 -9.68 15.14
N VAL A 320 -1.36 -9.93 15.12
CA VAL A 320 -0.46 -9.61 14.02
C VAL A 320 -0.06 -10.89 13.31
N GLY A 321 -0.15 -10.88 11.98
CA GLY A 321 0.27 -12.00 11.14
C GLY A 321 0.69 -11.57 9.75
N GLN A 322 1.11 -12.54 8.95
CA GLN A 322 1.54 -12.33 7.58
C GLN A 322 0.33 -12.18 6.65
N VAL A 323 0.36 -11.11 5.84
CA VAL A 323 -0.68 -10.79 4.88
C VAL A 323 -0.57 -11.68 3.65
N HIS A 324 -1.62 -12.44 3.41
CA HIS A 324 -1.86 -13.23 2.20
C HIS A 324 -3.02 -12.63 1.43
N VAL A 325 -2.86 -12.50 0.11
CA VAL A 325 -3.80 -11.78 -0.74
C VAL A 325 -4.18 -12.60 -1.97
N THR A 326 -5.46 -12.58 -2.31
CA THR A 326 -5.98 -13.15 -3.56
C THR A 326 -6.72 -12.07 -4.35
N PRO A 327 -6.10 -11.47 -5.37
CA PRO A 327 -6.78 -10.54 -6.28
C PRO A 327 -7.91 -11.25 -7.04
N LEU A 328 -9.14 -10.76 -6.89
CA LEU A 328 -10.35 -11.45 -7.35
C LEU A 328 -10.65 -11.21 -8.84
N HIS A 329 -9.97 -10.26 -9.48
CA HIS A 329 -10.24 -9.85 -10.86
C HIS A 329 -9.00 -9.92 -11.78
N ASN A 330 -7.88 -10.48 -11.31
CA ASN A 330 -6.70 -10.69 -12.15
C ASN A 330 -6.65 -12.12 -12.70
N PHE A 331 -7.09 -12.27 -13.96
CA PHE A 331 -7.10 -13.55 -14.67
C PHE A 331 -5.87 -13.74 -15.57
N ALA A 332 -5.02 -12.72 -15.74
CA ALA A 332 -3.81 -12.84 -16.56
C ALA A 332 -2.73 -13.65 -15.84
N MET A 333 -2.58 -13.43 -14.53
CA MET A 333 -1.65 -14.17 -13.68
C MET A 333 -2.29 -14.34 -12.30
N PRO A 334 -3.16 -15.35 -12.12
CA PRO A 334 -3.85 -15.58 -10.85
C PRO A 334 -2.86 -15.79 -9.70
N LEU A 335 -2.94 -14.93 -8.69
CA LEU A 335 -2.20 -15.08 -7.44
C LEU A 335 -3.20 -15.50 -6.37
N ILE A 336 -3.09 -16.74 -5.90
CA ILE A 336 -4.04 -17.36 -4.95
C ILE A 336 -3.31 -17.56 -3.63
N ARG A 337 -3.88 -17.04 -2.54
CA ARG A 337 -3.28 -17.02 -1.19
C ARG A 337 -1.82 -16.57 -1.23
N TYR A 338 -1.58 -15.47 -1.93
CA TYR A 338 -0.23 -14.96 -2.19
C TYR A 338 0.31 -14.19 -0.99
N GLY A 339 1.34 -14.71 -0.33
CA GLY A 339 2.03 -14.06 0.76
C GLY A 339 2.82 -12.86 0.27
N LEU A 340 2.37 -11.65 0.59
CA LEU A 340 3.02 -10.40 0.16
C LEU A 340 4.39 -10.18 0.80
N GLY A 341 4.64 -10.88 1.92
CA GLY A 341 5.79 -10.65 2.77
C GLY A 341 5.63 -9.42 3.66
N ASP A 342 4.40 -8.90 3.79
CA ASP A 342 4.03 -7.83 4.71
C ASP A 342 3.33 -8.44 5.94
N TYR A 343 3.46 -7.81 7.11
CA TYR A 343 2.70 -8.12 8.32
C TYR A 343 1.71 -7.00 8.60
N ALA A 344 0.52 -7.37 9.08
CA ALA A 344 -0.50 -6.42 9.48
C ALA A 344 -1.20 -6.88 10.75
N GLU A 345 -1.73 -5.91 11.49
CA GLU A 345 -2.57 -6.14 12.65
C GLU A 345 -4.04 -6.15 12.21
N VAL A 346 -4.78 -7.20 12.54
CA VAL A 346 -6.21 -7.31 12.19
C VAL A 346 -7.02 -6.28 12.98
N GLY A 347 -7.82 -5.47 12.29
CA GLY A 347 -8.71 -4.51 12.93
C GLY A 347 -10.03 -5.16 13.35
N ALA A 348 -10.62 -4.69 14.44
CA ALA A 348 -12.00 -5.00 14.79
C ALA A 348 -12.99 -4.32 13.81
N PRO A 349 -14.26 -4.78 13.72
CA PRO A 349 -15.27 -4.12 12.91
C PRO A 349 -15.32 -2.60 13.16
N CYS A 350 -15.29 -1.83 12.07
CA CYS A 350 -15.11 -0.39 12.16
C CYS A 350 -16.37 0.32 12.68
N PRO A 351 -16.24 1.28 13.61
CA PRO A 351 -17.38 2.06 14.11
C PRO A 351 -18.06 2.92 13.03
N CYS A 352 -17.44 3.15 11.87
CA CYS A 352 -18.06 3.89 10.77
C CYS A 352 -19.27 3.18 10.13
N GLY A 353 -19.46 1.88 10.42
CA GLY A 353 -20.59 1.09 9.93
C GLY A 353 -20.40 0.42 8.57
N ARG A 354 -19.25 0.61 7.90
CA ARG A 354 -18.91 -0.18 6.70
C ARG A 354 -18.71 -1.65 7.07
N GLY A 355 -19.25 -2.57 6.27
CA GLY A 355 -19.05 -4.01 6.48
C GLY A 355 -17.75 -4.56 5.90
N LEU A 356 -16.91 -3.71 5.31
CA LEU A 356 -15.59 -4.07 4.80
C LEU A 356 -14.67 -4.52 5.95
N PRO A 357 -13.92 -5.63 5.80
CA PRO A 357 -12.91 -6.05 6.78
C PRO A 357 -11.85 -4.98 6.99
N THR A 358 -11.17 -5.03 8.12
CA THR A 358 -10.28 -3.97 8.60
C THR A 358 -8.91 -4.50 8.97
N LEU A 359 -7.88 -3.72 8.64
CA LEU A 359 -6.56 -3.80 9.25
C LEU A 359 -6.38 -2.57 10.14
N ARG A 360 -5.90 -2.76 11.37
CA ARG A 360 -5.60 -1.65 12.27
C ARG A 360 -4.41 -0.84 11.77
N ARG A 361 -3.38 -1.54 11.27
CA ARG A 361 -2.17 -0.98 10.67
C ARG A 361 -1.42 -2.03 9.86
N VAL A 362 -0.61 -1.57 8.92
CA VAL A 362 0.47 -2.37 8.33
C VAL A 362 1.69 -2.21 9.22
N VAL A 363 2.21 -3.32 9.72
CA VAL A 363 3.36 -3.32 10.64
C VAL A 363 4.64 -3.07 9.86
N GLY A 364 4.84 -3.81 8.76
CA GLY A 364 6.07 -3.74 7.96
C GLY A 364 6.26 -5.00 7.12
N ARG A 365 7.49 -5.29 6.69
CA ARG A 365 7.81 -6.51 5.92
C ARG A 365 8.54 -7.56 6.76
N VAL A 366 8.47 -8.83 6.34
CA VAL A 366 9.23 -9.96 6.91
C VAL A 366 10.72 -9.63 7.07
N ARG A 367 11.37 -9.09 6.04
CA ARG A 367 12.79 -8.69 6.09
C ARG A 367 13.06 -7.42 6.92
N HIS A 368 12.00 -6.70 7.29
CA HIS A 368 12.05 -5.56 8.20
C HIS A 368 11.93 -6.00 9.67
N LEU A 369 11.75 -7.30 9.93
CA LEU A 369 11.74 -7.87 11.27
C LEU A 369 13.17 -8.22 11.70
N VAL A 370 13.55 -7.81 12.90
CA VAL A 370 14.72 -8.36 13.59
C VAL A 370 14.43 -9.79 13.97
N ARG A 371 15.42 -10.66 13.72
CA ARG A 371 15.43 -12.02 14.23
C ARG A 371 16.15 -12.05 15.55
N LEU A 372 15.46 -12.42 16.61
CA LEU A 372 16.09 -12.65 17.91
C LEU A 372 16.83 -14.00 17.90
N PRO A 373 17.91 -14.16 18.69
CA PRO A 373 18.62 -15.43 18.82
C PRO A 373 17.73 -16.59 19.28
N ARG A 374 16.62 -16.29 19.95
CA ARG A 374 15.60 -17.26 20.40
C ARG A 374 14.64 -17.73 19.31
N GLY A 375 14.74 -17.17 18.10
CA GLY A 375 13.90 -17.50 16.94
C GLY A 375 12.72 -16.55 16.72
N ASP A 376 12.33 -15.80 17.74
CA ASP A 376 11.26 -14.79 17.66
C ASP A 376 11.60 -13.69 16.63
N ARG A 377 10.56 -13.14 16.01
CA ARG A 377 10.68 -12.03 15.05
C ARG A 377 9.99 -10.80 15.61
N ILE A 378 10.67 -9.67 15.58
CA ILE A 378 10.14 -8.41 16.11
C ILE A 378 10.23 -7.35 15.02
N HIS A 379 9.13 -6.66 14.75
CA HIS A 379 9.18 -5.43 13.99
C HIS A 379 9.69 -4.33 14.92
N PRO A 380 10.84 -3.71 14.64
CA PRO A 380 11.29 -2.62 15.47
C PRO A 380 10.47 -1.37 15.21
N GLU A 381 9.96 -0.79 16.28
CA GLU A 381 9.39 0.55 16.27
C GLU A 381 10.39 1.46 16.96
N PHE A 382 11.01 2.35 16.19
CA PHE A 382 11.95 3.32 16.72
C PHE A 382 11.21 4.60 17.08
N ASP A 383 11.57 5.17 18.23
CA ASP A 383 11.09 6.48 18.63
C ASP A 383 11.87 7.54 17.85
N GLU A 384 11.23 8.07 16.81
CA GLU A 384 11.83 9.11 15.97
C GLU A 384 12.18 10.38 16.75
N GLU A 385 11.46 10.71 17.83
CA GLU A 385 11.75 11.90 18.64
C GLU A 385 12.99 11.66 19.50
N ALA A 386 13.09 10.48 20.12
CA ALA A 386 14.29 10.08 20.85
C ALA A 386 15.54 10.04 19.95
N LEU A 387 15.41 9.50 18.73
CA LEU A 387 16.51 9.48 17.76
C LEU A 387 17.01 10.90 17.40
N ARG A 388 16.09 11.85 17.19
CA ARG A 388 16.44 13.26 16.92
C ARG A 388 17.05 13.96 18.12
N ALA A 389 16.66 13.58 19.34
CA ALA A 389 17.23 14.14 20.56
C ALA A 389 18.70 13.72 20.77
N ILE A 390 19.10 12.56 20.23
CA ILE A 390 20.48 12.07 20.30
C ILE A 390 21.38 12.90 19.36
N ALA A 391 20.96 13.07 18.11
CA ALA A 391 21.69 13.83 17.10
C ALA A 391 20.81 14.21 15.91
N ASP A 392 21.30 15.13 15.07
CA ASP A 392 20.68 15.47 13.77
C ASP A 392 20.96 14.38 12.72
N ILE A 393 20.37 13.20 12.96
CA ILE A 393 20.45 12.03 12.10
C ILE A 393 19.52 12.25 10.90
N ARG A 394 20.10 12.43 9.72
CA ARG A 394 19.37 12.61 8.45
C ARG A 394 18.87 11.31 7.86
N GLN A 395 19.70 10.27 7.91
CA GLN A 395 19.34 8.93 7.45
C GLN A 395 19.98 7.90 8.38
N TYR A 396 19.25 6.82 8.63
CA TYR A 396 19.82 5.65 9.28
C TYR A 396 19.29 4.38 8.62
N GLN A 397 20.15 3.37 8.53
CA GLN A 397 19.78 2.03 8.08
C GLN A 397 20.43 0.99 8.99
N LEU A 398 19.63 0.05 9.47
CA LEU A 398 20.04 -1.06 10.31
C LEU A 398 20.05 -2.35 9.49
N THR A 399 21.19 -3.02 9.39
CA THR A 399 21.30 -4.29 8.67
C THR A 399 21.71 -5.39 9.63
N GLN A 400 20.80 -6.32 9.94
CA GLN A 400 21.14 -7.53 10.67
C GLN A 400 21.85 -8.49 9.74
N VAL A 401 23.17 -8.58 9.90
CA VAL A 401 24.07 -9.40 9.06
C VAL A 401 24.38 -10.75 9.70
N GLU A 402 24.24 -10.86 11.02
CA GLU A 402 24.40 -12.11 11.79
C GLU A 402 23.34 -12.15 12.90
N PRO A 403 23.01 -13.34 13.46
CA PRO A 403 22.00 -13.46 14.52
C PRO A 403 22.19 -12.53 15.73
N GLU A 404 23.43 -12.14 16.05
CA GLU A 404 23.77 -11.24 17.16
C GLU A 404 24.53 -9.98 16.71
N ARG A 405 24.51 -9.63 15.41
CA ARG A 405 25.19 -8.42 14.91
C ARG A 405 24.29 -7.59 13.99
N ILE A 406 24.24 -6.29 14.28
CA ILE A 406 23.58 -5.28 13.45
C ILE A 406 24.64 -4.26 12.99
N ASP A 407 24.75 -4.08 11.69
CA ASP A 407 25.51 -2.98 11.10
C ASP A 407 24.60 -1.75 11.00
N VAL A 408 25.04 -0.60 11.53
CA VAL A 408 24.31 0.66 11.55
C VAL A 408 24.97 1.63 10.59
N SER A 409 24.29 2.00 9.50
CA SER A 409 24.73 3.07 8.60
C SER A 409 24.03 4.37 9.00
N LEU A 410 24.79 5.45 9.20
CA LEU A 410 24.30 6.76 9.64
C LEU A 410 24.76 7.87 8.69
N VAL A 411 23.85 8.82 8.44
CA VAL A 411 24.14 10.13 7.85
C VAL A 411 23.75 11.16 8.89
N VAL A 412 24.73 11.87 9.44
CA VAL A 412 24.54 12.82 10.54
C VAL A 412 25.00 14.20 10.10
N GLU A 413 24.16 15.21 10.32
CA GLU A 413 24.57 16.59 10.09
C GLU A 413 25.61 17.00 11.13
N GLY A 414 26.73 17.55 10.69
CA GLY A 414 27.82 17.98 11.57
C GLY A 414 28.89 16.91 11.84
N GLY A 415 28.77 15.73 11.25
CA GLY A 415 29.80 14.68 11.28
C GLY A 415 29.53 13.55 12.27
N PRO A 416 30.52 12.65 12.49
CA PRO A 416 30.38 11.49 13.36
C PRO A 416 29.97 11.83 14.80
N LEU A 417 29.22 10.93 15.44
CA LEU A 417 28.83 11.06 16.84
C LEU A 417 30.03 10.78 17.75
N ASP A 418 30.00 11.34 18.96
CA ASP A 418 30.89 10.92 20.04
C ASP A 418 30.44 9.58 20.65
N ASP A 419 31.33 8.94 21.41
CA ASP A 419 31.11 7.62 22.01
C ASP A 419 29.87 7.57 22.91
N ASP A 420 29.51 8.69 23.56
CA ASP A 420 28.35 8.77 24.44
C ASP A 420 27.04 8.75 23.64
N ARG A 421 26.97 9.53 22.56
CA ARG A 421 25.82 9.55 21.66
C ARG A 421 25.68 8.26 20.87
N GLU A 422 26.77 7.67 20.41
CA GLU A 422 26.72 6.34 19.77
C GLU A 422 26.16 5.28 20.73
N ARG A 423 26.57 5.31 22.00
CA ARG A 423 26.04 4.39 23.02
C ARG A 423 24.55 4.60 23.26
N LEU A 424 24.09 5.85 23.44
CA LEU A 424 22.68 6.17 23.59
C LEU A 424 21.84 5.70 22.39
N LEU A 425 22.39 5.84 21.18
CA LEU A 425 21.77 5.35 19.96
C LEU A 425 21.63 3.82 19.95
N CYS A 426 22.69 3.11 20.32
CA CYS A 426 22.67 1.65 20.41
C CYS A 426 21.70 1.17 21.51
N ASP A 427 21.68 1.83 22.67
CA ASP A 427 20.75 1.51 23.77
C ASP A 427 19.29 1.74 23.34
N HIS A 428 19.02 2.79 22.56
CA HIS A 428 17.71 3.02 21.96
C HIS A 428 17.28 1.86 21.06
N PHE A 429 18.18 1.40 20.19
CA PHE A 429 17.92 0.25 19.32
C PHE A 429 17.71 -1.04 20.12
N ASP A 430 18.54 -1.33 21.12
CA ASP A 430 18.41 -2.50 21.99
C ASP A 430 17.04 -2.53 22.70
N SER A 431 16.58 -1.36 23.17
CA SER A 431 15.25 -1.22 23.78
C SER A 431 14.13 -1.53 22.78
N ALA A 432 14.22 -1.00 21.56
CA ALA A 432 13.25 -1.28 20.50
C ALA A 432 13.22 -2.77 20.11
N PHE A 433 14.38 -3.42 20.07
CA PHE A 433 14.49 -4.85 19.77
C PHE A 433 14.19 -5.76 20.96
N ARG A 434 14.14 -5.21 22.18
CA ARG A 434 14.04 -5.97 23.44
C ARG A 434 15.17 -7.02 23.58
N HIS A 435 16.32 -6.73 22.98
CA HIS A 435 17.49 -7.60 22.97
C HIS A 435 18.75 -6.80 22.69
N ARG A 436 19.86 -7.20 23.32
CA ARG A 436 21.15 -6.53 23.18
C ARG A 436 21.94 -7.09 22.00
N PHE A 437 22.12 -6.30 20.95
CA PHE A 437 22.93 -6.69 19.78
C PHE A 437 24.35 -6.14 19.86
N ARG A 438 25.26 -6.75 19.09
CA ARG A 438 26.55 -6.12 18.78
C ARG A 438 26.37 -5.19 17.60
N TYR A 439 26.69 -3.91 17.79
CA TYR A 439 26.56 -2.90 16.74
C TYR A 439 27.90 -2.61 16.07
N ARG A 440 27.85 -2.40 14.74
CA ARG A 440 28.94 -1.81 13.97
C ARG A 440 28.45 -0.54 13.29
N VAL A 441 28.82 0.61 13.83
CA VAL A 441 28.41 1.91 13.28
C VAL A 441 29.31 2.32 12.12
N ARG A 442 28.72 2.87 11.06
CA ARG A 442 29.39 3.41 9.87
C ARG A 442 28.75 4.74 9.50
N TYR A 443 29.58 5.71 9.18
CA TYR A 443 29.16 7.04 8.73
C TYR A 443 29.26 7.14 7.22
N LEU A 444 28.21 7.65 6.60
CA LEU A 444 28.08 7.83 5.16
C LEU A 444 27.63 9.27 4.87
N ASP A 445 27.93 9.74 3.67
CA ASP A 445 27.42 11.03 3.18
C ASP A 445 25.95 10.92 2.76
N GLU A 446 25.55 9.75 2.22
CA GLU A 446 24.18 9.44 1.81
C GLU A 446 23.95 7.93 1.86
N ILE A 447 22.75 7.51 2.28
CA ILE A 447 22.28 6.13 2.15
C ILE A 447 21.37 6.04 0.91
N PRO A 448 21.71 5.19 -0.09
CA PRO A 448 20.99 5.14 -1.34
C PRO A 448 19.56 4.63 -1.16
N ARG A 449 18.62 5.29 -1.83
CA ARG A 449 17.23 4.82 -1.98
C ARG A 449 17.15 3.73 -3.04
N THR A 450 16.10 2.91 -2.99
CA THR A 450 15.81 1.95 -4.06
C THR A 450 15.55 2.67 -5.39
N PRO A 451 15.62 1.99 -6.56
CA PRO A 451 15.32 2.60 -7.87
C PRO A 451 13.92 3.21 -8.03
N ARG A 452 13.03 3.03 -7.04
CA ARG A 452 11.71 3.65 -6.98
C ARG A 452 11.58 4.75 -5.94
N GLY A 453 12.70 5.20 -5.36
CA GLY A 453 12.73 6.23 -4.34
C GLY A 453 12.39 5.76 -2.93
N LYS A 454 12.09 4.47 -2.72
CA LYS A 454 11.79 3.95 -1.37
C LYS A 454 13.03 3.90 -0.50
N PHE A 455 12.88 4.23 0.78
CA PHE A 455 13.95 4.13 1.77
C PHE A 455 13.70 2.94 2.72
N GLU A 456 14.71 2.08 2.91
CA GLU A 456 14.62 0.92 3.78
C GLU A 456 15.38 1.18 5.08
N VAL A 457 14.65 1.39 6.18
CA VAL A 457 15.21 1.70 7.50
C VAL A 457 15.87 0.47 8.15
N PHE A 458 15.37 -0.73 7.88
CA PHE A 458 15.92 -1.97 8.42
C PHE A 458 16.03 -3.06 7.34
N ARG A 459 17.04 -3.92 7.42
CA ARG A 459 17.22 -5.09 6.56
C ARG A 459 17.72 -6.28 7.39
N CYS A 460 17.07 -7.44 7.28
CA CYS A 460 17.62 -8.70 7.76
C CYS A 460 18.24 -9.48 6.60
N GLU A 461 19.52 -9.83 6.72
CA GLU A 461 20.28 -10.66 5.77
C GLU A 461 20.63 -12.04 6.35
N VAL A 462 20.12 -12.36 7.54
CA VAL A 462 20.28 -13.68 8.15
C VAL A 462 19.27 -14.64 7.54
N ASP A 463 19.76 -15.73 6.94
CA ASP A 463 18.93 -16.76 6.32
C ASP A 463 17.90 -17.37 7.29
N ASP A 464 16.74 -17.78 6.77
CA ASP A 464 15.74 -18.54 7.52
C ASP A 464 16.21 -20.01 7.59
N PRO A 465 16.53 -20.56 8.77
CA PRO A 465 16.96 -21.95 8.87
C PRO A 465 15.81 -22.96 8.73
N ARG A 466 14.61 -22.52 8.31
CA ARG A 466 13.45 -23.41 8.15
C ARG A 466 13.44 -24.02 6.73
N PRO A 467 13.28 -25.36 6.63
CA PRO A 467 13.27 -26.09 5.37
C PRO A 467 12.05 -25.81 4.50
#